data_AF-A0A1L7UYC6-F1
#
_entry.id   AF-A0A1L7UYC6-F1
#
_cell.length_a   1.000
_cell.length_b   1.000
_cell.length_c   1.000
_cell.angle_alpha   90.00
_cell.angle_beta   90.00
_cell.angle_gamma   90.00
#
_symmetry.space_group_name_H-M   'P 1'
#
loop_
_entity.id
_entity.type
_entity.pdbx_description
1 polymer ?
#
loop_
_entity_poly.entity_id
_entity_poly.type
_entity_poly.pdbx_seq_one_letter_code
_entity_poly.pdbx_strand_id
1 'polypeptide(L)'
;MSLESLAPELVSIILQNIDSPRGLHDLIAASPACLRVFLQTPYLILSAVVRNALPSGTMKHYLAASLAPLSPLRETRDEILLFLDEYFSTNTPLEFPANQTDLVSFCKLYHRVDYLVNMFLHQMRQLGFDDSILAPSCSESTRLHRAFLRYEIYCSVFVPKEFESLEDRYQFSGVEQFDLFLRRLMPWEVEEMACVQVYFALLAGDYVSQLEEQLIEAVKSTAELVWPSSPDSKPEEQAEKKEEEGIVSRRDDMREFKNLDLTNLILFSKDGIYSSPDSITHMTSLGLGFMYVLCKSEDRRSELIRSSSPDYREFMPEALSHSPAWTPEDPNQGISTEETDSLDDPLRENLGFVLFGKNHNMGTVYLPIDPTGSHYSILRRLGYVFWDSWRIQSPGVSDRLRAVERMTYDEIHELFNKPWRNGAEARLQGVMLPRDQFEKIEREFGYIEDAGDL
;
A
#
# COMPACT_ATOMS: atom_id res chain seq x y z
N MET A 1 -19.51 40.38 -12.40
CA MET A 1 -18.24 41.10 -12.59
C MET A 1 -17.23 40.11 -13.15
N SER A 2 -16.53 40.45 -14.22
CA SER A 2 -15.50 39.55 -14.78
C SER A 2 -14.24 39.60 -13.92
N LEU A 3 -13.62 38.46 -13.63
CA LEU A 3 -12.30 38.37 -12.97
C LEU A 3 -11.24 39.24 -13.66
N GLU A 4 -11.41 39.48 -14.97
CA GLU A 4 -10.50 40.28 -15.79
C GLU A 4 -10.55 41.79 -15.50
N SER A 5 -11.60 42.25 -14.81
CA SER A 5 -11.78 43.67 -14.43
C SER A 5 -11.27 43.99 -13.03
N LEU A 6 -10.82 42.99 -12.27
CA LEU A 6 -10.32 43.17 -10.91
C LEU A 6 -8.86 43.66 -10.90
N ALA A 7 -8.51 44.42 -9.88
CA ALA A 7 -7.13 44.80 -9.62
C ALA A 7 -6.27 43.54 -9.31
N PRO A 8 -4.99 43.49 -9.74
CA PRO A 8 -4.11 42.34 -9.52
C PRO A 8 -4.02 41.89 -8.05
N GLU A 9 -4.11 42.83 -7.11
CA GLU A 9 -4.09 42.56 -5.67
C GLU A 9 -5.33 41.78 -5.23
N LEU A 10 -6.51 42.12 -5.75
CA LEU A 10 -7.76 41.39 -5.47
C LEU A 10 -7.72 40.00 -6.09
N VAL A 11 -7.18 39.87 -7.30
CA VAL A 11 -6.97 38.56 -7.94
C VAL A 11 -6.00 37.72 -7.10
N SER A 12 -4.91 38.30 -6.60
CA SER A 12 -3.94 37.59 -5.75
C SER A 12 -4.58 37.08 -4.45
N ILE A 13 -5.42 37.88 -3.80
CA ILE A 13 -6.18 37.46 -2.62
C ILE A 13 -7.13 36.30 -2.99
N ILE A 14 -7.86 36.39 -4.11
CA ILE A 14 -8.73 35.32 -4.57
C ILE A 14 -7.93 34.02 -4.77
N LEU A 15 -6.78 34.10 -5.45
CA LEU A 15 -5.93 32.93 -5.69
C LEU A 15 -5.38 32.31 -4.39
N GLN A 16 -5.05 33.12 -3.39
CA GLN A 16 -4.57 32.64 -2.08
C GLN A 16 -5.65 31.97 -1.22
N ASN A 17 -6.93 32.21 -1.50
CA ASN A 17 -8.06 31.63 -0.76
C ASN A 17 -8.67 30.41 -1.47
N ILE A 18 -7.96 29.83 -2.45
CA ILE A 18 -8.40 28.58 -3.08
C ILE A 18 -8.06 27.42 -2.15
N ASP A 19 -9.00 26.49 -1.99
CA ASP A 19 -8.89 25.37 -1.04
C ASP A 19 -8.26 24.10 -1.64
N SER A 20 -7.85 24.12 -2.91
CA SER A 20 -7.16 22.99 -3.53
C SER A 20 -6.17 23.41 -4.62
N PRO A 21 -5.01 22.72 -4.75
CA PRO A 21 -4.08 22.97 -5.85
C PRO A 21 -4.70 22.68 -7.22
N ARG A 22 -5.65 21.74 -7.29
CA ARG A 22 -6.41 21.46 -8.52
C ARG A 22 -7.28 22.66 -8.91
N GLY A 23 -8.01 23.25 -7.97
CA GLY A 23 -8.79 24.47 -8.21
C GLY A 23 -7.92 25.63 -8.67
N LEU A 24 -6.71 25.78 -8.10
CA LEU A 24 -5.75 26.78 -8.55
C LEU A 24 -5.35 26.53 -10.01
N HIS A 25 -4.98 25.29 -10.35
CA HIS A 25 -4.62 24.90 -11.72
C HIS A 25 -5.75 25.20 -12.71
N ASP A 26 -6.98 24.79 -12.40
CA ASP A 26 -8.12 24.97 -13.30
C ASP A 26 -8.44 26.46 -13.50
N LEU A 27 -8.28 27.29 -12.46
CA LEU A 27 -8.52 28.73 -12.56
C LEU A 27 -7.43 29.47 -13.36
N ILE A 28 -6.15 29.13 -13.17
CA ILE A 28 -5.06 29.74 -13.96
C ILE A 28 -5.08 29.26 -15.42
N ALA A 29 -5.53 28.03 -15.67
CA ALA A 29 -5.72 27.51 -17.03
C ALA A 29 -6.89 28.21 -17.74
N ALA A 30 -7.97 28.53 -17.01
CA ALA A 30 -9.16 29.17 -17.57
C ALA A 30 -9.02 30.69 -17.76
N SER A 31 -8.12 31.36 -17.04
CA SER A 31 -8.01 32.83 -17.06
C SER A 31 -6.57 33.34 -17.23
N PRO A 32 -6.24 33.99 -18.36
CA PRO A 32 -4.94 34.62 -18.56
C PRO A 32 -4.62 35.71 -17.53
N ALA A 33 -5.64 36.39 -16.97
CA ALA A 33 -5.45 37.36 -15.91
C ALA A 33 -4.98 36.70 -14.61
N CYS A 34 -5.59 35.57 -14.23
CA CYS A 34 -5.18 34.78 -13.08
C CYS A 34 -3.77 34.21 -13.28
N LEU A 35 -3.45 33.69 -14.46
CA LEU A 35 -2.12 33.20 -14.78
C LEU A 35 -1.05 34.29 -14.64
N ARG A 36 -1.30 35.51 -15.14
CA ARG A 36 -0.35 36.63 -14.99
C ARG A 36 -0.07 36.97 -13.54
N VAL A 37 -1.10 37.01 -12.69
CA VAL A 37 -0.94 37.30 -11.26
C VAL A 37 -0.22 36.15 -10.55
N PHE A 38 -0.55 34.90 -10.88
CA PHE A 38 0.14 33.73 -10.37
C PHE A 38 1.65 33.76 -10.67
N LEU A 39 2.03 34.05 -11.91
CA LEU A 39 3.44 34.09 -12.33
C LEU A 39 4.26 35.19 -11.65
N GLN A 40 3.63 36.23 -11.10
CA GLN A 40 4.33 37.29 -10.36
C GLN A 40 4.72 36.85 -8.94
N THR A 41 3.85 36.10 -8.27
CA THR A 41 4.07 35.66 -6.88
C THR A 41 3.69 34.18 -6.69
N PRO A 42 4.32 33.24 -7.41
CA PRO A 42 3.89 31.84 -7.44
C PRO A 42 4.06 31.17 -6.08
N TYR A 43 5.16 31.45 -5.38
CA TYR A 43 5.43 30.90 -4.04
C TYR A 43 4.35 31.29 -3.03
N LEU A 44 4.01 32.59 -2.94
CA LEU A 44 3.03 33.09 -1.99
C LEU A 44 1.65 32.45 -2.20
N ILE A 45 1.21 32.39 -3.46
CA ILE A 45 -0.08 31.82 -3.83
C ILE A 45 -0.10 30.31 -3.58
N LEU A 46 0.91 29.58 -4.07
CA LEU A 46 0.96 28.13 -3.91
C LEU A 46 1.09 27.73 -2.44
N SER A 47 1.90 28.44 -1.65
CA SER A 47 2.04 28.20 -0.21
C SER A 47 0.70 28.36 0.52
N ALA A 48 -0.06 29.41 0.22
CA ALA A 48 -1.38 29.63 0.79
C ALA A 48 -2.36 28.51 0.40
N VAL A 49 -2.47 28.21 -0.89
CA VAL A 49 -3.40 27.19 -1.41
C VAL A 49 -3.11 25.81 -0.83
N VAL A 50 -1.84 25.43 -0.74
CA VAL A 50 -1.45 24.15 -0.16
C VAL A 50 -1.83 24.07 1.32
N ARG A 51 -1.62 25.15 2.09
CA ARG A 51 -2.00 25.20 3.51
C ARG A 51 -3.52 25.08 3.69
N ASN A 52 -4.30 25.74 2.85
CA ASN A 52 -5.77 25.66 2.89
C ASN A 52 -6.26 24.24 2.54
N ALA A 53 -5.53 23.53 1.68
CA ALA A 53 -5.91 22.21 1.21
C ALA A 53 -5.64 21.07 2.20
N LEU A 54 -4.85 21.29 3.25
CA LEU A 54 -4.54 20.25 4.23
C LEU A 54 -5.68 20.08 5.24
N PRO A 55 -6.13 18.84 5.51
CA PRO A 55 -7.07 18.60 6.61
C PRO A 55 -6.51 19.09 7.94
N SER A 56 -7.38 19.65 8.78
CA SER A 56 -7.02 20.19 10.09
C SER A 56 -6.23 19.18 10.92
N GLY A 57 -5.10 19.61 11.51
CA GLY A 57 -4.27 18.75 12.35
C GLY A 57 -3.33 17.79 11.59
N THR A 58 -3.33 17.78 10.26
CA THR A 58 -2.41 16.92 9.47
C THR A 58 -1.08 17.57 9.10
N MET A 59 -0.96 18.89 9.25
CA MET A 59 0.23 19.67 8.85
C MET A 59 1.54 19.07 9.38
N LYS A 60 1.59 18.72 10.67
CA LYS A 60 2.78 18.12 11.29
C LYS A 60 3.19 16.83 10.58
N HIS A 61 2.24 15.97 10.21
CA HIS A 61 2.51 14.70 9.55
C HIS A 61 2.98 14.89 8.12
N TYR A 62 2.43 15.86 7.39
CA TYR A 62 2.91 16.21 6.06
C TYR A 62 4.35 16.74 6.08
N LEU A 63 4.66 17.63 7.03
CA LEU A 63 6.00 18.16 7.18
C LEU A 63 6.98 17.05 7.56
N ALA A 64 6.62 16.20 8.53
CA ALA A 64 7.43 15.07 8.93
C ALA A 64 7.69 14.10 7.77
N ALA A 65 6.66 13.73 7.00
CA ALA A 65 6.80 12.87 5.83
C ALA A 65 7.66 13.51 4.72
N SER A 66 7.61 14.84 4.55
CA SER A 66 8.45 15.54 3.58
C SER A 66 9.93 15.67 3.98
N LEU A 67 10.21 15.59 5.29
CA LEU A 67 11.54 15.68 5.88
C LEU A 67 12.09 14.31 6.29
N ALA A 68 11.29 13.27 6.18
CA ALA A 68 11.66 11.94 6.61
C ALA A 68 12.91 11.47 5.83
N PRO A 69 13.81 10.72 6.48
CA PRO A 69 14.96 10.12 5.80
C PRO A 69 14.46 9.23 4.66
N LEU A 70 15.01 9.37 3.46
CA LEU A 70 14.53 8.68 2.25
C LEU A 70 15.58 7.74 1.65
N SER A 71 16.80 7.68 2.21
CA SER A 71 17.91 6.95 1.60
C SER A 71 18.75 6.18 2.61
N PRO A 72 18.73 4.83 2.58
CA PRO A 72 19.46 3.98 3.52
C PRO A 72 20.99 4.13 3.37
N LEU A 73 21.45 4.71 2.26
CA LEU A 73 22.86 5.00 1.97
C LEU A 73 23.35 6.32 2.57
N ARG A 74 22.46 7.17 3.08
CA ARG A 74 22.80 8.52 3.57
C ARG A 74 22.58 8.71 5.05
N GLU A 75 21.58 8.05 5.64
CA GLU A 75 21.17 8.33 7.02
C GLU A 75 21.66 7.28 8.02
N THR A 76 22.31 7.77 9.08
CA THR A 76 22.80 6.97 10.19
C THR A 76 21.68 6.62 11.16
N ARG A 77 21.90 5.60 11.98
CA ARG A 77 20.93 5.17 13.00
C ARG A 77 20.60 6.30 13.99
N ASP A 78 21.61 7.08 14.38
CA ASP A 78 21.43 8.19 15.32
C ASP A 78 20.59 9.33 14.72
N GLU A 79 20.73 9.62 13.43
CA GLU A 79 19.91 10.62 12.74
C GLU A 79 18.44 10.21 12.69
N ILE A 80 18.15 8.93 12.45
CA ILE A 80 16.79 8.40 12.48
C ILE A 80 16.19 8.50 13.89
N LEU A 81 16.95 8.16 14.93
CA LEU A 81 16.50 8.29 16.32
C LEU A 81 16.20 9.75 16.70
N LEU A 82 17.07 10.68 16.29
CA LEU A 82 16.83 12.12 16.49
C LEU A 82 15.57 12.59 15.78
N PHE A 83 15.38 12.20 14.51
CA PHE A 83 14.16 12.52 13.76
C PHE A 83 12.90 11.98 14.46
N LEU A 84 12.92 10.75 14.95
CA LEU A 84 11.79 10.16 15.66
C LEU A 84 11.49 10.93 16.96
N ASP A 85 12.50 11.32 17.70
CA ASP A 85 12.31 12.12 18.92
C ASP A 85 11.74 13.51 18.63
N GLU A 86 12.17 14.16 17.56
CA GLU A 86 11.59 15.42 17.10
C GLU A 86 10.13 15.25 16.63
N TYR A 87 9.85 14.18 15.88
CA TYR A 87 8.51 13.89 15.38
C TYR A 87 7.52 13.60 16.51
N PHE A 88 7.90 12.84 17.54
CA PHE A 88 7.04 12.54 18.67
C PHE A 88 7.04 13.65 19.75
N SER A 89 7.99 14.58 19.69
CA SER A 89 8.00 15.78 20.56
C SER A 89 6.83 16.72 20.23
N THR A 90 6.23 17.30 21.27
CA THR A 90 5.23 18.38 21.14
C THR A 90 5.88 19.76 21.01
N ASN A 91 7.18 19.87 21.33
CA ASN A 91 7.88 21.15 21.48
C ASN A 91 8.74 21.52 20.27
N THR A 92 8.90 20.62 19.30
CA THR A 92 9.73 20.84 18.11
C THR A 92 8.83 21.20 16.92
N PRO A 93 8.69 22.49 16.55
CA PRO A 93 7.93 22.86 15.38
C PRO A 93 8.69 22.45 14.12
N LEU A 94 8.03 21.70 13.23
CA LEU A 94 8.56 21.44 11.89
C LEU A 94 8.28 22.66 11.01
N GLU A 95 9.30 23.11 10.27
CA GLU A 95 9.20 24.30 9.44
C GLU A 95 8.52 24.01 8.11
N PHE A 96 7.63 24.92 7.69
CA PHE A 96 7.01 24.84 6.38
C PHE A 96 8.02 25.19 5.27
N PRO A 97 7.95 24.56 4.07
CA PRO A 97 8.86 24.83 2.97
C PRO A 97 9.08 26.33 2.71
N ALA A 98 10.33 26.77 2.81
CA ALA A 98 10.71 28.18 2.68
C ALA A 98 11.05 28.60 1.23
N ASN A 99 11.24 27.62 0.34
CA ASN A 99 11.60 27.86 -1.06
C ASN A 99 10.67 27.10 -2.02
N GLN A 100 10.72 27.49 -3.29
CA GLN A 100 9.84 26.95 -4.34
C GLN A 100 10.07 25.46 -4.59
N THR A 101 11.31 24.98 -4.53
CA THR A 101 11.65 23.58 -4.81
C THR A 101 11.03 22.66 -3.77
N ASP A 102 11.23 22.98 -2.49
CA ASP A 102 10.69 22.21 -1.37
C ASP A 102 9.17 22.27 -1.35
N LEU A 103 8.59 23.44 -1.68
CA LEU A 103 7.14 23.59 -1.80
C LEU A 103 6.56 22.71 -2.91
N VAL A 104 7.24 22.60 -4.06
CA VAL A 104 6.81 21.71 -5.15
C VAL A 104 6.90 20.24 -4.73
N SER A 105 7.96 19.83 -4.04
CA SER A 105 8.07 18.47 -3.48
C SER A 105 6.96 18.18 -2.47
N PHE A 106 6.65 19.14 -1.60
CA PHE A 106 5.55 19.06 -0.65
C PHE A 106 4.18 18.95 -1.37
N CYS A 107 3.95 19.71 -2.44
CA CYS A 107 2.74 19.59 -3.26
C CYS A 107 2.61 18.20 -3.89
N LYS A 108 3.72 17.61 -4.36
CA LYS A 108 3.72 16.25 -4.92
C LYS A 108 3.32 15.22 -3.86
N LEU A 109 3.83 15.35 -2.63
CA LEU A 109 3.43 14.51 -1.51
C LEU A 109 1.93 14.66 -1.21
N TYR A 110 1.42 15.88 -1.14
CA TYR A 110 -0.02 16.14 -0.99
C TYR A 110 -0.84 15.43 -2.05
N HIS A 111 -0.51 15.62 -3.33
CA HIS A 111 -1.24 14.97 -4.43
C HIS A 111 -1.15 13.45 -4.42
N ARG A 112 -0.02 12.90 -3.96
CA ARG A 112 0.17 11.46 -3.81
C ARG A 112 -0.77 10.90 -2.74
N VAL A 113 -0.76 11.51 -1.56
CA VAL A 113 -1.62 11.11 -0.43
C VAL A 113 -3.08 11.25 -0.82
N ASP A 114 -3.48 12.40 -1.36
CA ASP A 114 -4.86 12.65 -1.80
C ASP A 114 -5.33 11.60 -2.84
N TYR A 115 -4.49 11.27 -3.81
CA TYR A 115 -4.81 10.22 -4.79
C TYR A 115 -5.02 8.84 -4.13
N LEU A 116 -4.13 8.44 -3.22
CA LEU A 116 -4.19 7.13 -2.55
C LEU A 116 -5.39 7.04 -1.58
N VAL A 117 -5.70 8.13 -0.88
CA VAL A 117 -6.91 8.23 -0.05
C VAL A 117 -8.17 8.10 -0.91
N ASN A 118 -8.24 8.79 -2.05
CA ASN A 118 -9.37 8.65 -2.97
C ASN A 118 -9.49 7.24 -3.57
N MET A 119 -8.37 6.56 -3.83
CA MET A 119 -8.36 5.15 -4.25
C MET A 119 -8.89 4.22 -3.15
N PHE A 120 -8.53 4.46 -1.88
CA PHE A 120 -9.08 3.73 -0.74
C PHE A 120 -10.61 3.92 -0.65
N LEU A 121 -11.09 5.17 -0.73
CA LEU A 121 -12.52 5.48 -0.73
C LEU A 121 -13.28 4.82 -1.90
N HIS A 122 -12.67 4.78 -3.09
CA HIS A 122 -13.24 4.10 -4.25
C HIS A 122 -13.34 2.58 -4.04
N GLN A 123 -12.35 1.95 -3.39
CA GLN A 123 -12.45 0.54 -3.03
C GLN A 123 -13.60 0.29 -2.05
N MET A 124 -13.83 1.20 -1.09
CA MET A 124 -14.96 1.08 -0.17
C MET A 124 -16.30 1.06 -0.92
N ARG A 125 -16.44 1.87 -1.98
CA ARG A 125 -17.63 1.83 -2.86
C ARG A 125 -17.87 0.44 -3.45
N GLN A 126 -16.81 -0.23 -3.92
CA GLN A 126 -16.91 -1.59 -4.49
C GLN A 126 -17.34 -2.63 -3.45
N LEU A 127 -17.04 -2.39 -2.17
CA LEU A 127 -17.51 -3.22 -1.06
C LEU A 127 -18.97 -2.91 -0.67
N GLY A 128 -19.66 -2.05 -1.42
CA GLY A 128 -21.10 -1.79 -1.32
C GLY A 128 -21.47 -0.72 -0.29
N PHE A 129 -20.58 0.25 -0.10
CA PHE A 129 -20.82 1.52 0.59
C PHE A 129 -21.45 2.51 -0.43
N ASP A 130 -22.53 3.21 -0.03
CA ASP A 130 -23.33 4.10 -0.90
C ASP A 130 -22.59 5.38 -1.34
N ASP A 131 -23.09 6.10 -2.33
CA ASP A 131 -22.48 7.34 -2.85
C ASP A 131 -22.44 8.48 -1.81
N SER A 132 -23.27 8.42 -0.76
CA SER A 132 -23.17 9.26 0.45
C SER A 132 -21.87 9.04 1.26
N ILE A 133 -21.04 8.08 0.84
CA ILE A 133 -19.76 7.70 1.46
C ILE A 133 -18.55 8.25 0.70
N LEU A 134 -18.75 8.82 -0.49
CA LEU A 134 -17.64 9.31 -1.33
C LEU A 134 -17.06 10.65 -0.87
N ALA A 135 -17.81 11.43 -0.09
CA ALA A 135 -17.30 12.63 0.56
C ALA A 135 -17.05 12.33 2.04
N PRO A 136 -15.79 12.07 2.44
CA PRO A 136 -15.47 11.92 3.86
C PRO A 136 -15.77 13.24 4.57
N SER A 137 -16.19 13.16 5.83
CA SER A 137 -16.26 14.34 6.69
C SER A 137 -14.86 14.94 6.91
N CYS A 138 -14.79 16.14 7.47
CA CYS A 138 -13.51 16.76 7.83
C CYS A 138 -12.70 15.87 8.81
N SER A 139 -13.38 15.24 9.77
CA SER A 139 -12.77 14.33 10.73
C SER A 139 -12.27 13.06 10.05
N GLU A 140 -13.09 12.42 9.21
CA GLU A 140 -12.72 11.21 8.47
C GLU A 140 -11.53 11.46 7.54
N SER A 141 -11.54 12.59 6.82
CA SER A 141 -10.43 13.04 5.97
C SER A 141 -9.15 13.23 6.79
N THR A 142 -9.26 13.86 7.96
CA THR A 142 -8.13 14.02 8.89
C THR A 142 -7.54 12.69 9.32
N ARG A 143 -8.39 11.71 9.72
CA ARG A 143 -7.94 10.35 10.12
C ARG A 143 -7.26 9.63 8.96
N LEU A 144 -7.87 9.63 7.77
CA LEU A 144 -7.32 9.01 6.57
C LEU A 144 -5.96 9.60 6.19
N HIS A 145 -5.86 10.92 6.03
CA HIS A 145 -4.60 11.57 5.67
C HIS A 145 -3.52 11.32 6.73
N ARG A 146 -3.86 11.41 8.02
CA ARG A 146 -2.92 11.11 9.10
C ARG A 146 -2.41 9.66 9.05
N ALA A 147 -3.30 8.70 8.80
CA ALA A 147 -2.93 7.28 8.72
C ALA A 147 -1.94 7.01 7.58
N PHE A 148 -2.24 7.51 6.39
CA PHE A 148 -1.36 7.38 5.21
C PHE A 148 -0.02 8.07 5.44
N LEU A 149 0.00 9.27 6.04
CA LEU A 149 1.24 9.98 6.33
C LEU A 149 2.08 9.30 7.42
N ARG A 150 1.46 8.80 8.49
CA ARG A 150 2.17 8.01 9.51
C ARG A 150 2.77 6.74 8.93
N TYR A 151 2.03 6.09 8.04
CA TYR A 151 2.51 4.94 7.29
C TYR A 151 3.73 5.32 6.42
N GLU A 152 3.70 6.45 5.71
CA GLU A 152 4.84 6.95 4.94
C GLU A 152 6.06 7.22 5.82
N ILE A 153 5.87 7.91 6.95
CA ILE A 153 6.95 8.20 7.89
C ILE A 153 7.55 6.89 8.39
N TYR A 154 6.72 5.91 8.76
CA TYR A 154 7.16 4.59 9.20
C TYR A 154 7.97 3.85 8.13
N CYS A 155 7.53 3.86 6.86
CA CYS A 155 8.29 3.30 5.73
C CYS A 155 9.64 4.02 5.54
N SER A 156 9.63 5.34 5.70
CA SER A 156 10.80 6.20 5.50
C SER A 156 11.85 6.05 6.60
N VAL A 157 11.46 5.82 7.86
CA VAL A 157 12.45 5.63 8.94
C VAL A 157 12.98 4.19 9.03
N PHE A 158 12.26 3.23 8.46
CA PHE A 158 12.65 1.81 8.49
C PHE A 158 12.85 1.28 7.06
N VAL A 159 13.68 1.99 6.29
CA VAL A 159 13.98 1.71 4.86
C VAL A 159 14.69 0.36 4.72
N PRO A 160 14.40 -0.43 3.66
CA PRO A 160 15.18 -1.64 3.38
C PRO A 160 16.59 -1.24 2.94
N LYS A 161 17.63 -1.87 3.49
CA LYS A 161 19.01 -1.66 3.03
C LYS A 161 19.29 -2.52 1.80
N GLU A 162 19.80 -1.89 0.74
CA GLU A 162 20.40 -2.63 -0.37
C GLU A 162 21.76 -3.20 0.08
N PHE A 163 22.02 -4.42 -0.37
CA PHE A 163 22.99 -5.39 0.14
C PHE A 163 24.43 -4.88 0.30
N GLU A 164 24.99 -4.96 1.52
CA GLU A 164 26.45 -4.96 1.73
C GLU A 164 26.96 -6.15 2.57
N SER A 165 26.15 -6.76 3.44
CA SER A 165 26.51 -8.02 4.12
C SER A 165 25.29 -8.79 4.64
N LEU A 166 25.41 -10.13 4.75
CA LEU A 166 24.36 -11.01 5.31
C LEU A 166 24.06 -10.73 6.80
N GLU A 167 24.97 -10.06 7.50
CA GLU A 167 24.93 -9.77 8.95
C GLU A 167 24.31 -8.40 9.27
N ASP A 168 24.23 -7.46 8.32
CA ASP A 168 23.70 -6.08 8.48
C ASP A 168 22.42 -5.80 7.65
N ARG A 169 21.65 -6.85 7.32
CA ARG A 169 20.50 -6.73 6.40
C ARG A 169 19.44 -5.70 6.80
N TYR A 170 19.31 -5.35 8.08
CA TYR A 170 18.34 -4.35 8.55
C TYR A 170 18.94 -3.44 9.62
N GLN A 171 18.61 -2.15 9.57
CA GLN A 171 19.06 -1.17 10.58
C GLN A 171 18.30 -1.30 11.91
N PHE A 172 17.07 -1.83 11.85
CA PHE A 172 16.16 -2.00 12.98
C PHE A 172 15.35 -3.29 12.84
N SER A 173 15.41 -4.14 13.85
CA SER A 173 14.54 -5.32 14.03
C SER A 173 13.07 -4.93 14.28
N GLY A 174 12.14 -5.85 14.09
CA GLY A 174 10.71 -5.67 14.34
C GLY A 174 10.40 -5.23 15.77
N VAL A 175 11.14 -5.74 16.77
CA VAL A 175 11.05 -5.28 18.17
C VAL A 175 11.41 -3.80 18.28
N GLU A 176 12.50 -3.38 17.66
CA GLU A 176 12.94 -1.98 17.69
C GLU A 176 11.98 -1.08 16.93
N GLN A 177 11.47 -1.53 15.77
CA GLN A 177 10.45 -0.80 15.02
C GLN A 177 9.18 -0.59 15.87
N PHE A 178 8.78 -1.60 16.64
CA PHE A 178 7.68 -1.51 17.58
C PHE A 178 7.97 -0.49 18.69
N ASP A 179 9.09 -0.62 19.40
CA ASP A 179 9.40 0.23 20.54
C ASP A 179 9.69 1.69 20.16
N LEU A 180 10.35 1.92 19.02
CA LEU A 180 10.75 3.26 18.57
C LEU A 180 9.60 4.04 17.92
N PHE A 181 8.57 3.35 17.42
CA PHE A 181 7.48 3.99 16.67
C PHE A 181 6.10 3.60 17.17
N LEU A 182 5.71 2.32 17.02
CA LEU A 182 4.34 1.87 17.25
C LEU A 182 3.92 2.04 18.71
N ARG A 183 4.82 1.75 19.66
CA ARG A 183 4.59 1.90 21.10
C ARG A 183 4.41 3.35 21.55
N ARG A 184 4.88 4.32 20.75
CA ARG A 184 4.76 5.76 21.03
C ARG A 184 3.42 6.34 20.54
N LEU A 185 2.61 5.54 19.86
CA LEU A 185 1.27 5.89 19.38
C LEU A 185 0.19 5.27 20.28
N MET A 186 -1.01 5.84 20.25
CA MET A 186 -2.18 5.22 20.87
C MET A 186 -2.63 3.98 20.09
N PRO A 187 -3.26 2.97 20.72
CA PRO A 187 -3.69 1.76 20.03
C PRO A 187 -4.58 1.99 18.80
N TRP A 188 -5.46 3.00 18.86
CA TRP A 188 -6.32 3.35 17.73
C TRP A 188 -5.56 4.01 16.57
N GLU A 189 -4.46 4.73 16.85
CA GLU A 189 -3.59 5.34 15.84
C GLU A 189 -2.77 4.28 15.11
N VAL A 190 -2.34 3.24 15.84
CA VAL A 190 -1.67 2.08 15.23
C VAL A 190 -2.66 1.29 14.37
N GLU A 191 -3.91 1.18 14.80
CA GLU A 191 -4.94 0.50 14.02
C GLU A 191 -5.30 1.26 12.74
N GLU A 192 -5.29 2.61 12.75
CA GLU A 192 -5.37 3.44 11.53
C GLU A 192 -4.27 3.06 10.52
N MET A 193 -3.01 2.95 10.98
CA MET A 193 -1.89 2.53 10.13
C MET A 193 -2.04 1.08 9.65
N ALA A 194 -2.51 0.17 10.52
CA ALA A 194 -2.72 -1.23 10.17
C ALA A 194 -3.79 -1.39 9.07
N CYS A 195 -4.81 -0.53 9.05
CA CYS A 195 -5.77 -0.48 7.95
C CYS A 195 -5.11 -0.11 6.61
N VAL A 196 -4.18 0.85 6.62
CA VAL A 196 -3.41 1.23 5.42
C VAL A 196 -2.51 0.08 4.96
N GLN A 197 -1.81 -0.60 5.87
CA GLN A 197 -1.00 -1.78 5.56
C GLN A 197 -1.82 -2.89 4.90
N VAL A 198 -2.96 -3.24 5.49
CA VAL A 198 -3.85 -4.28 4.93
C VAL A 198 -4.40 -3.86 3.57
N TYR A 199 -4.77 -2.59 3.41
CA TYR A 199 -5.23 -2.07 2.11
C TYR A 199 -4.15 -2.22 1.04
N PHE A 200 -2.92 -1.79 1.30
CA PHE A 200 -1.83 -1.92 0.34
C PHE A 200 -1.43 -3.36 0.08
N ALA A 201 -1.43 -4.22 1.09
CA ALA A 201 -1.12 -5.64 0.92
C ALA A 201 -2.13 -6.31 -0.01
N LEU A 202 -3.42 -6.04 0.17
CA LEU A 202 -4.48 -6.51 -0.73
C LEU A 202 -4.32 -5.95 -2.14
N LEU A 203 -4.00 -4.66 -2.27
CA LEU A 203 -3.88 -4.00 -3.57
C LEU A 203 -2.68 -4.50 -4.37
N ALA A 204 -1.49 -4.52 -3.75
CA ALA A 204 -0.29 -5.11 -4.36
C ALA A 204 -0.53 -6.57 -4.69
N GLY A 205 -1.20 -7.27 -3.79
CA GLY A 205 -1.59 -8.65 -3.97
C GLY A 205 -2.48 -8.92 -5.19
N ASP A 206 -3.53 -8.12 -5.38
CA ASP A 206 -4.41 -8.21 -6.55
C ASP A 206 -3.64 -7.98 -7.86
N TYR A 207 -2.60 -7.13 -7.84
CA TYR A 207 -1.75 -6.90 -9.01
C TYR A 207 -0.79 -8.06 -9.30
N VAL A 208 -0.19 -8.65 -8.26
CA VAL A 208 0.64 -9.86 -8.44
C VAL A 208 -0.22 -11.02 -8.95
N SER A 209 -1.43 -11.20 -8.41
CA SER A 209 -2.38 -12.20 -8.90
C SER A 209 -2.71 -12.01 -10.39
N GLN A 210 -2.91 -10.77 -10.85
CA GLN A 210 -3.12 -10.49 -12.27
C GLN A 210 -1.90 -10.87 -13.13
N LEU A 211 -0.69 -10.57 -12.64
CA LEU A 211 0.55 -10.95 -13.33
C LEU A 211 0.74 -12.48 -13.36
N GLU A 212 0.36 -13.17 -12.28
CA GLU A 212 0.36 -14.63 -12.24
C GLU A 212 -0.59 -15.23 -13.29
N GLU A 213 -1.82 -14.71 -13.41
CA GLU A 213 -2.75 -15.18 -14.42
C GLU A 213 -2.22 -14.97 -15.85
N GLN A 214 -1.55 -13.85 -16.12
CA GLN A 214 -0.88 -13.59 -17.40
C GLN A 214 0.24 -14.60 -17.68
N LEU A 215 1.06 -14.93 -16.66
CA LEU A 215 2.07 -15.98 -16.76
C LEU A 215 1.44 -17.32 -17.14
N ILE A 216 0.38 -17.72 -16.43
CA ILE A 216 -0.30 -19.00 -16.66
C ILE A 216 -0.88 -19.07 -18.07
N GLU A 217 -1.50 -18.00 -18.55
CA GLU A 217 -2.01 -17.90 -19.92
C GLU A 217 -0.87 -18.02 -20.94
N ALA A 218 0.22 -17.27 -20.76
CA ALA A 218 1.38 -17.32 -21.65
C ALA A 218 2.02 -18.72 -21.72
N VAL A 219 2.14 -19.40 -20.57
CA VAL A 219 2.67 -20.78 -20.51
C VAL A 219 1.74 -21.76 -21.22
N LYS A 220 0.43 -21.66 -21.02
CA LYS A 220 -0.56 -22.53 -21.70
C LYS A 220 -0.57 -22.32 -23.20
N SER A 221 -0.60 -21.07 -23.66
CA SER A 221 -0.53 -20.76 -25.09
C SER A 221 0.76 -21.26 -25.73
N THR A 222 1.89 -21.14 -25.02
CA THR A 222 3.17 -21.68 -25.50
C THR A 222 3.14 -23.21 -25.55
N ALA A 223 2.60 -23.88 -24.53
CA ALA A 223 2.46 -25.33 -24.51
C ALA A 223 1.56 -25.84 -25.66
N GLU A 224 0.45 -25.17 -25.95
CA GLU A 224 -0.46 -25.50 -27.06
C GLU A 224 0.20 -25.34 -28.44
N LEU A 225 1.07 -24.33 -28.61
CA LEU A 225 1.83 -24.12 -29.85
C LEU A 225 2.89 -25.20 -30.06
N VAL A 226 3.53 -25.64 -28.98
CA VAL A 226 4.59 -26.65 -29.04
C VAL A 226 3.99 -28.06 -29.19
N TRP A 227 2.82 -28.31 -28.57
CA TRP A 227 2.05 -29.57 -28.66
C TRP A 227 0.59 -29.31 -29.10
N PRO A 228 0.34 -28.99 -30.38
CA PRO A 228 -1.03 -28.90 -30.87
C PRO A 228 -1.67 -30.28 -30.74
N SER A 229 -2.78 -30.35 -30.00
CA SER A 229 -3.59 -31.58 -29.90
C SER A 229 -3.93 -32.04 -31.32
N SER A 230 -3.30 -33.12 -31.77
CA SER A 230 -3.41 -33.61 -33.15
C SER A 230 -4.87 -33.98 -33.49
N PRO A 231 -5.47 -33.42 -34.55
CA PRO A 231 -6.63 -34.02 -35.18
C PRO A 231 -6.15 -35.07 -36.18
N ASP A 232 -6.47 -36.33 -35.90
CA ASP A 232 -6.62 -37.44 -36.86
C ASP A 232 -5.76 -37.40 -38.13
N SER A 233 -4.56 -37.99 -38.08
CA SER A 233 -3.92 -38.54 -39.28
C SER A 233 -3.25 -39.86 -38.92
N LYS A 234 -3.66 -40.94 -39.60
CA LYS A 234 -3.15 -42.31 -39.40
C LYS A 234 -1.64 -42.38 -39.71
N PRO A 235 -0.87 -43.27 -39.04
CA PRO A 235 0.58 -43.35 -39.24
C PRO A 235 0.93 -44.15 -40.51
N GLU A 236 1.83 -43.62 -41.33
CA GLU A 236 2.62 -44.40 -42.28
C GLU A 236 3.92 -44.86 -41.59
N GLU A 237 4.03 -46.18 -41.38
CA GLU A 237 5.16 -46.90 -40.81
C GLU A 237 6.41 -46.77 -41.69
N GLN A 238 7.15 -45.66 -41.55
CA GLN A 238 8.58 -45.58 -41.93
C GLN A 238 9.32 -44.32 -41.43
N ALA A 239 8.64 -43.38 -40.75
CA ALA A 239 9.26 -42.21 -40.11
C ALA A 239 9.73 -42.46 -38.65
N GLU A 240 9.36 -43.60 -38.05
CA GLU A 240 9.41 -43.81 -36.59
C GLU A 240 10.83 -43.81 -35.99
N LYS A 241 11.87 -44.22 -36.72
CA LYS A 241 13.24 -44.27 -36.14
C LYS A 241 14.00 -42.94 -36.13
N LYS A 242 13.66 -41.99 -37.02
CA LYS A 242 14.26 -40.63 -36.99
C LYS A 242 13.47 -39.67 -36.11
N GLU A 243 12.17 -39.90 -35.96
CA GLU A 243 11.36 -39.18 -34.98
C GLU A 243 11.68 -39.62 -33.56
N GLU A 244 11.90 -40.91 -33.27
CA GLU A 244 12.24 -41.37 -31.92
C GLU A 244 13.57 -40.79 -31.40
N GLU A 245 14.64 -40.73 -32.20
CA GLU A 245 15.91 -40.12 -31.78
C GLU A 245 15.81 -38.58 -31.60
N GLY A 246 15.01 -37.91 -32.43
CA GLY A 246 14.72 -36.48 -32.31
C GLY A 246 13.79 -36.13 -31.12
N ILE A 247 12.86 -37.03 -30.77
CA ILE A 247 11.95 -36.89 -29.64
C ILE A 247 12.67 -37.19 -28.32
N VAL A 248 13.58 -38.17 -28.28
CA VAL A 248 14.43 -38.46 -27.11
C VAL A 248 15.41 -37.32 -26.85
N SER A 249 16.07 -36.77 -27.89
CA SER A 249 16.93 -35.59 -27.77
C SER A 249 16.17 -34.32 -27.37
N ARG A 250 14.88 -34.18 -27.74
CA ARG A 250 14.04 -33.06 -27.32
C ARG A 250 13.57 -33.18 -25.87
N ARG A 251 13.36 -34.39 -25.34
CA ARG A 251 12.97 -34.60 -23.93
C ARG A 251 14.05 -34.21 -22.94
N ASP A 252 15.33 -34.34 -23.29
CA ASP A 252 16.46 -33.95 -22.44
C ASP A 252 16.62 -32.42 -22.28
N ASP A 253 15.95 -31.60 -23.12
CA ASP A 253 16.00 -30.14 -23.09
C ASP A 253 14.65 -29.51 -22.69
N MET A 254 13.78 -30.28 -22.02
CA MET A 254 12.51 -29.80 -21.49
C MET A 254 12.65 -29.41 -20.02
N ARG A 255 12.08 -28.25 -19.65
CA ARG A 255 11.95 -27.82 -18.26
C ARG A 255 10.51 -27.92 -17.80
N GLU A 256 10.33 -28.49 -16.62
CA GLU A 256 9.05 -28.52 -15.90
C GLU A 256 8.90 -27.24 -15.07
N PHE A 257 7.68 -26.72 -14.95
CA PHE A 257 7.35 -25.66 -14.00
C PHE A 257 7.29 -26.23 -12.58
N LYS A 258 8.47 -26.41 -11.98
CA LYS A 258 8.65 -26.98 -10.65
C LYS A 258 9.86 -26.34 -9.97
N ASN A 259 9.78 -26.16 -8.66
CA ASN A 259 10.77 -25.47 -7.84
C ASN A 259 11.06 -24.06 -8.38
N LEU A 260 10.00 -23.28 -8.67
CA LEU A 260 10.19 -21.94 -9.24
C LEU A 260 10.87 -20.99 -8.24
N ASP A 261 10.87 -21.33 -6.96
CA ASP A 261 11.63 -20.67 -5.89
C ASP A 261 13.15 -20.65 -6.13
N LEU A 262 13.66 -21.57 -6.95
CA LEU A 262 15.07 -21.64 -7.35
C LEU A 262 15.34 -20.96 -8.70
N THR A 263 14.37 -20.24 -9.24
CA THR A 263 14.42 -19.59 -10.56
C THR A 263 14.11 -18.10 -10.46
N ASN A 264 14.22 -17.38 -11.57
CA ASN A 264 13.78 -15.98 -11.63
C ASN A 264 12.26 -15.83 -11.45
N LEU A 265 11.50 -16.93 -11.44
CA LEU A 265 10.04 -16.98 -11.24
C LEU A 265 9.64 -17.25 -9.77
N ILE A 266 10.52 -16.96 -8.81
CA ILE A 266 10.29 -17.19 -7.36
C ILE A 266 8.94 -16.66 -6.85
N LEU A 267 8.48 -15.52 -7.39
CA LEU A 267 7.19 -14.90 -7.08
C LEU A 267 5.98 -15.82 -7.35
N PHE A 268 6.14 -16.78 -8.26
CA PHE A 268 5.10 -17.68 -8.76
C PHE A 268 5.27 -19.15 -8.31
N SER A 269 6.17 -19.39 -7.35
CA SER A 269 6.41 -20.73 -6.81
C SER A 269 5.15 -21.35 -6.18
N LYS A 270 5.21 -22.67 -5.93
CA LYS A 270 4.10 -23.44 -5.34
C LYS A 270 3.57 -22.82 -4.06
N ASP A 271 4.53 -22.26 -3.33
CA ASP A 271 4.42 -21.60 -2.06
C ASP A 271 4.28 -20.07 -2.26
N GLY A 272 4.89 -19.48 -3.29
CA GLY A 272 4.47 -18.22 -3.92
C GLY A 272 4.10 -17.09 -2.97
N ILE A 273 3.08 -16.32 -3.35
CA ILE A 273 2.47 -15.23 -2.55
C ILE A 273 1.98 -15.73 -1.16
N TYR A 274 1.86 -17.05 -0.95
CA TYR A 274 1.33 -17.69 0.27
C TYR A 274 2.40 -18.02 1.31
N SER A 275 3.65 -18.23 0.91
CA SER A 275 4.78 -18.56 1.82
C SER A 275 5.80 -17.45 1.92
N SER A 276 5.69 -16.41 1.10
CA SER A 276 6.37 -15.13 1.32
C SER A 276 5.34 -13.99 1.40
N PRO A 277 4.54 -13.88 2.48
CA PRO A 277 3.97 -12.61 2.91
C PRO A 277 4.97 -11.45 2.74
N ASP A 278 6.24 -11.76 2.93
CA ASP A 278 7.40 -10.92 2.74
C ASP A 278 7.52 -10.25 1.37
N SER A 279 7.09 -10.86 0.26
CA SER A 279 7.14 -10.18 -1.05
C SER A 279 6.12 -9.03 -1.12
N ILE A 280 4.89 -9.30 -0.67
CA ILE A 280 3.84 -8.27 -0.58
C ILE A 280 4.21 -7.24 0.47
N THR A 281 4.60 -7.68 1.66
CA THR A 281 5.06 -6.83 2.76
C THR A 281 6.23 -5.96 2.29
N HIS A 282 7.22 -6.51 1.59
CA HIS A 282 8.33 -5.77 1.00
C HIS A 282 7.83 -4.66 0.08
N MET A 283 7.00 -4.97 -0.91
CA MET A 283 6.43 -3.95 -1.81
C MET A 283 5.68 -2.85 -1.06
N THR A 284 4.83 -3.21 -0.08
CA THR A 284 4.09 -2.22 0.71
C THR A 284 5.03 -1.31 1.52
N SER A 285 6.11 -1.89 2.03
CA SER A 285 7.10 -1.22 2.86
C SER A 285 8.09 -0.32 2.10
N LEU A 286 7.99 -0.25 0.77
CA LEU A 286 8.63 0.78 -0.08
C LEU A 286 7.89 2.13 0.00
N GLY A 287 6.76 2.19 0.70
CA GLY A 287 6.05 3.43 1.01
C GLY A 287 5.07 3.91 -0.06
N LEU A 288 4.47 5.07 0.20
CA LEU A 288 3.44 5.68 -0.65
C LEU A 288 3.96 6.00 -2.04
N GLY A 289 5.25 6.34 -2.16
CA GLY A 289 5.89 6.64 -3.44
C GLY A 289 5.77 5.47 -4.42
N PHE A 290 6.19 4.29 -3.98
CA PHE A 290 6.08 3.06 -4.76
C PHE A 290 4.61 2.70 -5.03
N MET A 291 3.76 2.68 -3.99
CA MET A 291 2.35 2.32 -4.15
C MET A 291 1.61 3.25 -5.11
N TYR A 292 1.91 4.54 -5.10
CA TYR A 292 1.34 5.51 -6.05
C TYR A 292 1.71 5.20 -7.50
N VAL A 293 2.99 4.90 -7.76
CA VAL A 293 3.46 4.57 -9.10
C VAL A 293 2.89 3.24 -9.56
N LEU A 294 2.82 2.24 -8.67
CA LEU A 294 2.22 0.93 -8.92
C LEU A 294 0.74 1.05 -9.35
N CYS A 295 -0.03 1.90 -8.66
CA CYS A 295 -1.43 2.17 -8.98
C CYS A 295 -1.60 2.86 -10.34
N LYS A 296 -0.76 3.86 -10.64
CA LYS A 296 -0.89 4.68 -11.85
C LYS A 296 -0.34 4.04 -13.13
N SER A 297 0.64 3.16 -13.02
CA SER A 297 1.43 2.72 -14.18
C SER A 297 0.91 1.41 -14.73
N GLU A 298 -0.26 1.39 -15.38
CA GLU A 298 -0.84 0.14 -15.94
C GLU A 298 0.16 -0.60 -16.83
N ASP A 299 0.84 0.11 -17.74
CA ASP A 299 1.77 -0.46 -18.71
C ASP A 299 3.11 -0.91 -18.12
N ARG A 300 3.54 -0.30 -16.99
CA ARG A 300 4.83 -0.60 -16.32
C ARG A 300 4.67 -1.39 -15.03
N ARG A 301 3.44 -1.80 -14.69
CA ARG A 301 3.16 -2.45 -13.41
C ARG A 301 3.92 -3.76 -13.26
N SER A 302 3.99 -4.55 -14.33
CA SER A 302 4.74 -5.81 -14.35
C SER A 302 6.22 -5.57 -14.12
N GLU A 303 6.81 -4.56 -14.77
CA GLU A 303 8.21 -4.15 -14.57
C GLU A 303 8.47 -3.77 -13.12
N LEU A 304 7.61 -2.93 -12.51
CA LEU A 304 7.73 -2.51 -11.11
C LEU A 304 7.70 -3.71 -10.16
N ILE A 305 6.70 -4.58 -10.28
CA ILE A 305 6.57 -5.79 -9.45
C ILE A 305 7.81 -6.67 -9.61
N ARG A 306 8.29 -6.86 -10.84
CA ARG A 306 9.44 -7.72 -11.14
C ARG A 306 10.78 -7.11 -10.72
N SER A 307 10.87 -5.79 -10.60
CA SER A 307 12.05 -5.09 -10.07
C SER A 307 12.08 -5.05 -8.54
N SER A 308 10.95 -5.29 -7.87
CA SER A 308 10.88 -5.39 -6.42
C SER A 308 11.17 -6.82 -5.98
N SER A 309 12.45 -7.12 -5.74
CA SER A 309 12.87 -8.46 -5.31
C SER A 309 12.11 -8.91 -4.07
N PRO A 310 11.73 -10.19 -3.97
CA PRO A 310 11.42 -10.80 -2.69
C PRO A 310 12.65 -10.70 -1.78
N ASP A 311 12.67 -9.71 -0.90
CA ASP A 311 13.59 -9.73 0.24
C ASP A 311 12.76 -9.80 1.50
N TYR A 312 12.94 -10.90 2.23
CA TYR A 312 12.35 -11.04 3.56
C TYR A 312 12.77 -9.82 4.37
N ARG A 313 11.86 -9.19 5.09
CA ARG A 313 12.22 -8.19 6.11
C ARG A 313 11.13 -8.14 7.17
N GLU A 314 11.56 -7.91 8.40
CA GLU A 314 10.65 -7.53 9.46
C GLU A 314 10.12 -6.12 9.18
N PHE A 315 8.80 -5.97 9.21
CA PHE A 315 8.11 -4.71 9.01
C PHE A 315 6.94 -4.60 10.01
N MET A 316 5.88 -3.88 9.66
CA MET A 316 4.75 -3.62 10.55
C MET A 316 4.05 -4.90 11.05
N PRO A 317 3.78 -5.94 10.24
CA PRO A 317 3.17 -7.18 10.73
C PRO A 317 4.02 -7.86 11.82
N GLU A 318 5.33 -7.98 11.58
CA GLU A 318 6.28 -8.59 12.51
C GLU A 318 6.46 -7.72 13.76
N ALA A 319 6.56 -6.40 13.61
CA ALA A 319 6.64 -5.46 14.72
C ALA A 319 5.42 -5.55 15.65
N LEU A 320 4.21 -5.67 15.09
CA LEU A 320 2.98 -5.84 15.88
C LEU A 320 2.90 -7.18 16.61
N SER A 321 3.60 -8.21 16.15
CA SER A 321 3.69 -9.49 16.87
C SER A 321 4.40 -9.37 18.22
N HIS A 322 5.19 -8.30 18.41
CA HIS A 322 5.85 -7.97 19.68
C HIS A 322 4.99 -7.12 20.62
N SER A 323 3.70 -6.95 20.32
CA SER A 323 2.77 -6.25 21.20
C SER A 323 2.80 -6.84 22.61
N PRO A 324 2.88 -5.99 23.66
CA PRO A 324 2.80 -6.48 25.03
C PRO A 324 1.44 -7.13 25.30
N ALA A 325 1.44 -8.05 26.28
CA ALA A 325 0.23 -8.64 26.79
C ALA A 325 -0.66 -7.56 27.42
N TRP A 326 -1.97 -7.68 27.22
CA TRP A 326 -2.94 -6.78 27.80
C TRP A 326 -3.02 -6.99 29.32
N THR A 327 -2.86 -5.92 30.10
CA THR A 327 -3.05 -5.94 31.55
C THR A 327 -4.26 -5.07 31.95
N PRO A 328 -5.21 -5.59 32.74
CA PRO A 328 -6.40 -4.82 33.17
C PRO A 328 -6.10 -3.55 33.97
N GLU A 329 -4.89 -3.41 34.50
CA GLU A 329 -4.48 -2.34 35.41
C GLU A 329 -3.94 -1.08 34.70
N ASP A 330 -3.90 -1.04 33.36
CA ASP A 330 -3.38 0.12 32.62
C ASP A 330 -4.34 1.32 32.75
N PRO A 331 -3.99 2.35 33.56
CA PRO A 331 -4.95 3.33 34.07
C PRO A 331 -5.42 4.37 33.04
N ASN A 332 -4.93 4.31 31.79
CA ASN A 332 -5.29 5.24 30.72
C ASN A 332 -6.43 4.76 29.80
N GLN A 333 -7.11 3.64 30.10
CA GLN A 333 -8.24 3.14 29.28
C GLN A 333 -9.60 3.21 29.97
N GLY A 334 -9.80 4.14 30.90
CA GLY A 334 -11.12 4.46 31.44
C GLY A 334 -12.01 5.03 30.34
N ILE A 335 -13.01 4.25 29.90
CA ILE A 335 -14.05 4.69 28.97
C ILE A 335 -14.83 5.81 29.66
N SER A 336 -14.59 7.06 29.25
CA SER A 336 -15.61 8.09 29.37
C SER A 336 -16.62 7.81 28.26
N THR A 337 -17.72 7.13 28.59
CA THR A 337 -18.96 7.15 27.79
C THR A 337 -19.61 8.54 27.92
N GLU A 338 -18.85 9.60 27.64
CA GLU A 338 -19.41 10.93 27.45
C GLU A 338 -19.69 11.13 25.97
N GLU A 339 -20.95 11.50 25.70
CA GLU A 339 -21.53 12.08 24.49
C GLU A 339 -20.89 11.64 23.16
N THR A 340 -21.63 10.87 22.37
CA THR A 340 -21.27 10.40 21.02
C THR A 340 -20.70 11.49 20.11
N ASP A 341 -21.08 12.75 20.32
CA ASP A 341 -20.58 13.91 19.58
C ASP A 341 -19.07 14.15 19.79
N SER A 342 -18.49 13.68 20.89
CA SER A 342 -17.04 13.76 21.15
C SER A 342 -16.22 12.67 20.45
N LEU A 343 -16.84 11.60 19.94
CA LEU A 343 -16.13 10.48 19.28
C LEU A 343 -15.82 10.78 17.80
N ASP A 344 -16.39 11.85 17.26
CA ASP A 344 -16.09 12.31 15.90
C ASP A 344 -14.92 13.31 15.87
N ASP A 345 -14.34 13.65 17.02
CA ASP A 345 -13.06 14.37 17.10
C ASP A 345 -11.95 13.51 16.46
N PRO A 346 -11.24 14.00 15.43
CA PRO A 346 -10.16 13.23 14.81
C PRO A 346 -8.98 12.97 15.76
N LEU A 347 -8.85 13.67 16.88
CA LEU A 347 -7.75 13.49 17.86
C LEU A 347 -8.03 12.40 18.92
N ARG A 348 -9.17 11.71 18.83
CA ARG A 348 -9.60 10.66 19.75
C ARG A 348 -9.96 9.39 19.00
N GLU A 349 -10.10 8.28 19.73
CA GLU A 349 -10.66 7.06 19.18
C GLU A 349 -12.09 7.27 18.68
N ASN A 350 -12.42 6.68 17.52
CA ASN A 350 -13.77 6.73 16.96
C ASN A 350 -14.65 5.60 17.52
N LEU A 351 -15.96 5.67 17.24
CA LEU A 351 -16.91 4.63 17.63
C LEU A 351 -16.56 3.24 17.06
N GLY A 352 -16.05 3.18 15.84
CA GLY A 352 -15.65 1.91 15.24
C GLY A 352 -14.54 1.21 16.02
N PHE A 353 -13.50 1.94 16.42
CA PHE A 353 -12.43 1.40 17.28
C PHE A 353 -12.98 0.91 18.63
N VAL A 354 -13.87 1.70 19.25
CA VAL A 354 -14.50 1.31 20.52
C VAL A 354 -15.29 0.01 20.41
N LEU A 355 -16.04 -0.17 19.31
CA LEU A 355 -16.89 -1.34 19.12
C LEU A 355 -16.13 -2.59 18.65
N PHE A 356 -15.15 -2.44 17.77
CA PHE A 356 -14.53 -3.55 17.04
C PHE A 356 -13.02 -3.69 17.28
N GLY A 357 -12.35 -2.64 17.73
CA GLY A 357 -10.89 -2.58 17.87
C GLY A 357 -10.37 -3.09 19.22
N LYS A 358 -11.23 -3.20 20.23
CA LYS A 358 -10.89 -3.75 21.55
C LYS A 358 -11.37 -5.18 21.66
N ASN A 359 -10.52 -6.17 21.36
CA ASN A 359 -10.83 -7.56 21.67
C ASN A 359 -10.03 -8.06 22.87
N HIS A 360 -10.68 -8.02 24.03
CA HIS A 360 -10.16 -8.56 25.29
C HIS A 360 -9.73 -10.04 25.20
N ASN A 361 -10.20 -10.79 24.18
CA ASN A 361 -9.86 -12.20 24.02
C ASN A 361 -8.51 -12.45 23.36
N MET A 362 -7.90 -11.45 22.69
CA MET A 362 -6.58 -11.62 22.05
C MET A 362 -5.41 -11.46 23.02
N GLY A 363 -5.65 -10.89 24.22
CA GLY A 363 -4.64 -10.81 25.27
C GLY A 363 -3.45 -9.90 24.94
N THR A 364 -3.52 -9.08 23.89
CA THR A 364 -2.48 -8.11 23.50
C THR A 364 -3.05 -6.70 23.42
N VAL A 365 -2.20 -5.68 23.63
CA VAL A 365 -2.59 -4.26 23.54
C VAL A 365 -2.87 -3.82 22.10
N TYR A 366 -2.09 -4.33 21.15
CA TYR A 366 -2.23 -4.07 19.72
C TYR A 366 -2.63 -5.36 19.00
N LEU A 367 -3.47 -5.22 17.97
CA LEU A 367 -3.96 -6.34 17.17
C LEU A 367 -2.92 -6.72 16.11
N PRO A 368 -2.50 -7.99 15.99
CA PRO A 368 -1.55 -8.42 14.98
C PRO A 368 -2.11 -8.26 13.56
N ILE A 369 -1.25 -8.12 12.56
CA ILE A 369 -1.63 -8.21 11.15
C ILE A 369 -1.29 -9.62 10.68
N ASP A 370 -2.32 -10.39 10.36
CA ASP A 370 -2.15 -11.74 9.81
C ASP A 370 -2.31 -11.68 8.28
N PRO A 371 -1.24 -12.00 7.52
CA PRO A 371 -1.27 -12.05 6.07
C PRO A 371 -2.13 -13.22 5.55
N THR A 372 -2.40 -14.24 6.36
CA THR A 372 -3.21 -15.41 5.98
C THR A 372 -4.74 -15.17 6.08
N GLY A 373 -5.13 -13.96 6.50
CA GLY A 373 -6.54 -13.54 6.56
C GLY A 373 -7.20 -13.81 7.91
N SER A 374 -6.83 -13.06 8.96
CA SER A 374 -7.56 -13.05 10.23
C SER A 374 -8.85 -12.22 10.17
N HIS A 375 -9.75 -12.40 11.15
CA HIS A 375 -10.97 -11.59 11.34
C HIS A 375 -10.71 -10.07 11.23
N TYR A 376 -9.60 -9.60 11.81
CA TYR A 376 -9.24 -8.18 11.80
C TYR A 376 -8.85 -7.67 10.44
N SER A 377 -8.30 -8.52 9.57
CA SER A 377 -7.95 -8.12 8.23
C SER A 377 -9.20 -7.68 7.44
N ILE A 378 -10.38 -8.30 7.66
CA ILE A 378 -11.62 -7.84 7.00
C ILE A 378 -12.10 -6.51 7.59
N LEU A 379 -12.12 -6.37 8.92
CA LEU A 379 -12.52 -5.11 9.56
C LEU A 379 -11.63 -3.95 9.12
N ARG A 380 -10.31 -4.17 9.08
CA ARG A 380 -9.30 -3.23 8.58
C ARG A 380 -9.52 -2.88 7.12
N ARG A 381 -9.83 -3.87 6.28
CA ARG A 381 -10.21 -3.64 4.88
C ARG A 381 -11.45 -2.75 4.78
N LEU A 382 -12.39 -2.84 5.72
CA LEU A 382 -13.58 -1.97 5.77
C LEU A 382 -13.33 -0.59 6.41
N GLY A 383 -12.11 -0.30 6.87
CA GLY A 383 -11.72 1.01 7.39
C GLY A 383 -12.48 1.44 8.65
N TYR A 384 -12.89 0.48 9.49
CA TYR A 384 -13.79 0.74 10.63
C TYR A 384 -13.31 1.85 11.60
N VAL A 385 -12.00 2.11 11.68
CA VAL A 385 -11.40 3.17 12.51
C VAL A 385 -11.43 4.57 11.89
N PHE A 386 -11.78 4.70 10.61
CA PHE A 386 -11.79 6.00 9.93
C PHE A 386 -13.14 6.72 10.03
N TRP A 387 -14.23 5.95 10.06
CA TRP A 387 -15.59 6.47 9.90
C TRP A 387 -16.12 7.15 11.16
N ASP A 388 -16.86 8.24 10.95
CA ASP A 388 -17.56 8.91 12.04
C ASP A 388 -18.72 8.05 12.57
N SER A 389 -19.15 8.39 13.78
CA SER A 389 -20.14 7.65 14.56
C SER A 389 -21.46 7.47 13.81
N TRP A 390 -21.94 8.53 13.16
CA TRP A 390 -23.17 8.48 12.36
C TRP A 390 -23.05 7.49 11.17
N ARG A 391 -21.86 7.36 10.58
CA ARG A 391 -21.61 6.44 9.47
C ARG A 391 -21.51 5.00 9.98
N ILE A 392 -20.80 4.77 11.08
CA ILE A 392 -20.72 3.46 11.76
C ILE A 392 -22.12 2.96 12.15
N GLN A 393 -23.00 3.85 12.60
CA GLN A 393 -24.36 3.51 13.02
C GLN A 393 -25.34 3.35 11.85
N SER A 394 -24.97 3.75 10.62
CA SER A 394 -25.83 3.57 9.46
C SER A 394 -26.09 2.08 9.20
N PRO A 395 -27.34 1.65 8.89
CA PRO A 395 -27.67 0.23 8.78
C PRO A 395 -26.75 -0.52 7.81
N GLY A 396 -26.48 0.05 6.63
CA GLY A 396 -25.64 -0.60 5.62
C GLY A 396 -24.20 -0.83 6.04
N VAL A 397 -23.62 0.07 6.85
CA VAL A 397 -22.24 -0.07 7.36
C VAL A 397 -22.22 -0.94 8.62
N SER A 398 -23.12 -0.66 9.57
CA SER A 398 -23.25 -1.40 10.82
C SER A 398 -23.50 -2.88 10.57
N ASP A 399 -24.45 -3.23 9.70
CA ASP A 399 -24.78 -4.62 9.39
C ASP A 399 -23.58 -5.36 8.77
N ARG A 400 -22.79 -4.69 7.93
CA ARG A 400 -21.57 -5.26 7.34
C ARG A 400 -20.49 -5.49 8.39
N LEU A 401 -20.18 -4.49 9.20
CA LEU A 401 -19.18 -4.62 10.27
C LEU A 401 -19.57 -5.71 11.28
N ARG A 402 -20.85 -5.78 11.65
CA ARG A 402 -21.42 -6.83 12.51
C ARG A 402 -21.47 -8.20 11.83
N ALA A 403 -21.65 -8.27 10.52
CA ALA A 403 -21.60 -9.53 9.79
C ALA A 403 -20.19 -10.13 9.85
N VAL A 404 -19.15 -9.31 9.75
CA VAL A 404 -17.75 -9.75 9.87
C VAL A 404 -17.46 -10.35 11.24
N GLU A 405 -18.00 -9.80 12.33
CA GLU A 405 -17.88 -10.38 13.68
C GLU A 405 -18.44 -11.81 13.77
N ARG A 406 -19.38 -12.17 12.89
CA ARG A 406 -20.04 -13.48 12.87
C ARG A 406 -19.41 -14.47 11.91
N MET A 407 -18.46 -14.04 11.09
CA MET A 407 -17.80 -14.93 10.14
C MET A 407 -16.90 -15.93 10.88
N THR A 408 -16.92 -17.16 10.41
CA THR A 408 -15.98 -18.20 10.83
C THR A 408 -14.60 -17.96 10.22
N TYR A 409 -13.56 -18.55 10.82
CA TYR A 409 -12.21 -18.48 10.28
C TYR A 409 -12.17 -19.01 8.83
N ASP A 410 -12.87 -20.11 8.54
CA ASP A 410 -12.93 -20.69 7.19
C ASP A 410 -13.58 -19.74 6.18
N GLU A 411 -14.67 -19.07 6.54
CA GLU A 411 -15.32 -18.07 5.67
C GLU A 411 -14.41 -16.86 5.40
N ILE A 412 -13.68 -16.40 6.41
CA ILE A 412 -12.72 -15.31 6.27
C ILE A 412 -11.56 -15.74 5.39
N HIS A 413 -11.02 -16.93 5.64
CA HIS A 413 -9.96 -17.52 4.85
C HIS A 413 -10.43 -17.71 3.41
N GLU A 414 -11.67 -18.15 3.13
CA GLU A 414 -12.20 -18.21 1.77
C GLU A 414 -12.37 -16.83 1.12
N LEU A 415 -12.78 -15.79 1.87
CA LEU A 415 -12.95 -14.44 1.34
C LEU A 415 -11.61 -13.77 1.05
N PHE A 416 -10.62 -13.97 1.93
CA PHE A 416 -9.26 -13.50 1.74
C PHE A 416 -8.51 -14.30 0.70
N ASN A 417 -8.82 -15.59 0.52
CA ASN A 417 -8.14 -16.46 -0.45
C ASN A 417 -8.93 -16.69 -1.75
N LYS A 418 -10.08 -16.07 -1.97
CA LYS A 418 -10.86 -16.25 -3.22
C LYS A 418 -10.15 -15.75 -4.49
N PRO A 419 -9.45 -14.60 -4.46
CA PRO A 419 -8.53 -14.23 -5.53
C PRO A 419 -7.30 -15.15 -5.66
N TRP A 420 -7.15 -16.13 -4.77
CA TRP A 420 -5.87 -16.72 -4.39
C TRP A 420 -5.93 -18.25 -4.39
N ARG A 421 -6.07 -18.84 -5.58
CA ARG A 421 -5.94 -20.28 -5.84
C ARG A 421 -4.48 -20.74 -5.68
N ASN A 422 -4.24 -22.06 -5.56
CA ASN A 422 -2.90 -22.67 -5.68
C ASN A 422 -1.96 -21.86 -6.61
N GLY A 423 -0.75 -21.51 -6.17
CA GLY A 423 0.16 -20.67 -6.97
C GLY A 423 0.46 -21.23 -8.37
N ALA A 424 1.07 -20.42 -9.24
CA ALA A 424 1.30 -20.78 -10.64
C ALA A 424 1.98 -22.14 -10.82
N GLU A 425 3.00 -22.45 -10.01
CA GLU A 425 3.69 -23.74 -10.04
C GLU A 425 2.74 -24.93 -9.81
N ALA A 426 1.82 -24.81 -8.85
CA ALA A 426 0.84 -25.87 -8.58
C ALA A 426 -0.22 -25.96 -9.68
N ARG A 427 -0.60 -24.83 -10.31
CA ARG A 427 -1.56 -24.79 -11.42
C ARG A 427 -0.97 -25.24 -12.76
N LEU A 428 0.33 -25.11 -12.92
CA LEU A 428 1.11 -25.53 -14.09
C LEU A 428 1.84 -26.86 -13.85
N GLN A 429 1.49 -27.58 -12.78
CA GLN A 429 2.10 -28.87 -12.44
C GLN A 429 2.00 -29.84 -13.62
N GLY A 430 3.15 -30.41 -14.02
CA GLY A 430 3.26 -31.33 -15.15
C GLY A 430 3.31 -30.67 -16.53
N VAL A 431 3.23 -29.34 -16.62
CA VAL A 431 3.51 -28.61 -17.86
C VAL A 431 5.03 -28.57 -18.08
N MET A 432 5.45 -28.95 -19.29
CA MET A 432 6.85 -28.90 -19.71
C MET A 432 6.99 -28.01 -20.95
N LEU A 433 8.00 -27.15 -20.96
CA LEU A 433 8.37 -26.34 -22.12
C LEU A 433 9.81 -26.66 -22.57
N PRO A 434 10.12 -26.53 -23.87
CA PRO A 434 11.50 -26.48 -24.33
C PRO A 434 12.27 -25.37 -23.61
N ARG A 435 13.56 -25.59 -23.35
CA ARG A 435 14.41 -24.68 -22.58
C ARG A 435 14.41 -23.24 -23.10
N ASP A 436 14.47 -23.04 -24.41
CA ASP A 436 14.45 -21.71 -25.05
C ASP A 436 13.14 -20.95 -24.76
N GLN A 437 12.02 -21.67 -24.74
CA GLN A 437 10.71 -21.11 -24.40
C GLN A 437 10.59 -20.84 -22.91
N PHE A 438 11.12 -21.72 -22.06
CA PHE A 438 11.18 -21.49 -20.62
C PHE A 438 12.01 -20.25 -20.29
N GLU A 439 13.20 -20.11 -20.86
CA GLU A 439 14.07 -18.93 -20.70
C GLU A 439 13.44 -17.65 -21.27
N LYS A 440 12.53 -17.77 -22.24
CA LYS A 440 11.72 -16.62 -22.72
C LYS A 440 10.69 -16.21 -21.67
N ILE A 441 9.96 -17.17 -21.09
CA ILE A 441 9.02 -16.91 -20.00
C ILE A 441 9.73 -16.30 -18.78
N GLU A 442 10.91 -16.81 -18.41
CA GLU A 442 11.72 -16.22 -17.32
C GLU A 442 12.11 -14.77 -17.61
N ARG A 443 12.43 -14.41 -18.85
CA ARG A 443 12.74 -13.03 -19.23
C ARG A 443 11.52 -12.11 -19.22
N GLU A 444 10.34 -12.64 -19.50
CA GLU A 444 9.09 -11.88 -19.59
C GLU A 444 8.40 -11.69 -18.24
N PHE A 445 8.53 -12.66 -17.33
CA PHE A 445 7.82 -12.66 -16.04
C PHE A 445 8.75 -12.69 -14.83
N GLY A 446 10.00 -13.13 -14.99
CA GLY A 446 10.93 -13.30 -13.88
C GLY A 446 11.53 -11.99 -13.36
N TYR A 447 12.18 -12.08 -12.20
CA TYR A 447 12.87 -11.00 -11.51
C TYR A 447 13.86 -10.23 -12.40
N ILE A 448 13.99 -8.93 -12.14
CA ILE A 448 14.90 -8.01 -12.86
C ILE A 448 16.00 -7.58 -11.88
N GLU A 449 17.23 -8.10 -12.07
CA GLU A 449 18.37 -7.86 -11.16
C GLU A 449 18.95 -6.42 -11.19
N ASP A 450 18.70 -5.64 -12.26
CA ASP A 450 19.23 -4.29 -12.41
C ASP A 450 18.12 -3.32 -12.83
N ALA A 451 17.50 -2.65 -11.86
CA ALA A 451 16.71 -1.44 -12.08
C ALA A 451 17.61 -0.19 -11.93
N GLY A 452 18.77 -0.18 -12.59
CA GLY A 452 19.55 1.03 -12.73
C GLY A 452 18.77 2.07 -13.53
N ASP A 453 18.32 3.13 -12.86
CA ASP A 453 17.56 4.28 -13.37
C ASP A 453 16.03 4.09 -13.52
N LEU A 454 15.32 3.81 -12.41
CA LEU A 454 13.86 3.96 -12.32
C LEU A 454 13.41 5.22 -11.55
#